data_AF-A0A0S9PGD0-F1
#
_entry.id   AF-A0A0S9PGD0-F1
#
_cell.length_a   1.000
_cell.length_b   1.000
_cell.length_c   1.000
_cell.angle_alpha   90.00
_cell.angle_beta   90.00
_cell.angle_gamma   90.00
#
_symmetry.space_group_name_H-M   'P 1'
#
loop_
_entity.id
_entity.type
_entity.pdbx_description
1 polymer ?
#
loop_
_entity_poly.entity_id
_entity_poly.type
_entity_poly.pdbx_seq_one_letter_code
_entity_poly.pdbx_strand_id
1 'polypeptide(L)'
;MTHVPGRWPSALIVGAALVLSIVVGGVPLLAFLRDGAHLHCEYSDVGESAPGTYFCADGIGYIVPVVTTFVIWTLVCAAAIVAMSAWVPAALRPRLLGVFALAPLAYLSWIAAGAADSAGRTSTAQSRDLWTAPMLGVTIVLAAFAVVVLALLVVRGARPRLVLYIAGGALLLAALVAQPGMLAALLLAMGLFGASLILERSRYEPRPTGPSRRAVP
;
A
#
# COMPACT_ATOMS: atom_id res chain seq x y z
N MET A 1 -18.12 26.55 -0.96
CA MET A 1 -17.46 25.23 -1.03
C MET A 1 -18.37 24.20 -0.37
N THR A 2 -18.73 23.12 -1.05
CA THR A 2 -19.60 22.08 -0.48
C THR A 2 -18.82 21.22 0.52
N HIS A 3 -19.30 21.16 1.76
CA HIS A 3 -18.67 20.40 2.83
C HIS A 3 -18.78 18.90 2.56
N VAL A 4 -17.65 18.18 2.55
CA VAL A 4 -17.59 16.72 2.46
C VAL A 4 -17.27 16.15 3.84
N PRO A 5 -18.21 15.43 4.50
CA PRO A 5 -17.95 14.78 5.78
C PRO A 5 -16.72 13.86 5.71
N GLY A 6 -15.90 13.88 6.76
CA GLY A 6 -14.70 13.03 6.85
C GLY A 6 -13.55 13.39 5.91
N ARG A 7 -13.69 14.37 5.00
CA ARG A 7 -12.63 14.71 4.02
C ARG A 7 -11.34 15.20 4.69
N TRP A 8 -11.44 16.15 5.61
CA TRP A 8 -10.26 16.71 6.28
C TRP A 8 -9.44 15.65 7.05
N PRO A 9 -10.04 14.82 7.94
CA PRO A 9 -9.26 13.81 8.64
C PRO A 9 -8.72 12.74 7.68
N SER A 10 -9.47 12.34 6.65
CA SER A 10 -8.98 11.41 5.62
C SER A 10 -7.80 11.97 4.83
N ALA A 11 -7.84 13.24 4.44
CA ALA A 11 -6.73 13.90 3.73
C ALA A 11 -5.47 14.00 4.60
N LEU A 12 -5.63 14.34 5.89
CA LEU A 12 -4.51 14.37 6.83
C LEU A 12 -3.86 12.99 7.00
N ILE A 13 -4.66 11.93 7.13
CA ILE A 13 -4.12 10.58 7.27
C ILE A 13 -3.38 10.14 6.01
N VAL A 14 -3.91 10.43 4.81
CA VAL A 14 -3.22 10.13 3.55
C VAL A 14 -1.91 10.90 3.44
N GLY A 15 -1.92 12.20 3.76
CA GLY A 15 -0.70 13.02 3.76
C GLY A 15 0.35 12.55 4.76
N ALA A 16 -0.07 12.27 6.00
CA ALA A 16 0.81 11.75 7.04
C ALA A 16 1.37 10.37 6.66
N ALA A 17 0.56 9.48 6.09
CA ALA A 17 1.00 8.18 5.63
C ALA A 17 2.01 8.26 4.48
N LEU A 18 1.85 9.21 3.55
CA LEU A 18 2.86 9.48 2.51
C LEU A 18 4.19 9.93 3.13
N VAL A 19 4.15 10.89 4.05
CA VAL A 19 5.36 11.39 4.72
C VAL A 19 6.04 10.26 5.52
N LEU A 20 5.29 9.47 6.28
CA LEU A 20 5.82 8.33 7.02
C LEU A 20 6.39 7.25 6.10
N SER A 21 5.72 6.98 4.98
CA SER A 21 6.20 6.05 3.95
C SER A 21 7.58 6.49 3.41
N ILE A 22 7.78 7.80 3.18
CA ILE A 22 9.06 8.36 2.74
C ILE A 22 10.11 8.28 3.84
N VAL A 23 9.83 8.87 5.00
CA VAL A 23 10.83 9.09 6.05
C VAL A 23 11.21 7.79 6.75
N VAL A 24 10.22 6.96 7.09
CA VAL A 24 10.43 5.71 7.84
C VAL A 24 10.62 4.53 6.89
N GLY A 25 9.87 4.51 5.79
CA GLY A 25 9.88 3.40 4.84
C GLY A 25 11.02 3.43 3.81
N GLY A 26 11.63 4.59 3.55
CA GLY A 26 12.66 4.72 2.50
C GLY A 26 13.89 3.86 2.72
N VAL A 27 14.42 3.80 3.95
CA VAL A 27 15.60 2.99 4.28
C VAL A 27 15.29 1.49 4.19
N PRO A 28 14.22 0.96 4.80
CA PRO A 28 13.81 -0.44 4.62
C PRO A 28 13.51 -0.80 3.16
N LEU A 29 12.93 0.12 2.38
CA LEU A 29 12.68 -0.10 0.96
C LEU A 29 14.00 -0.25 0.19
N LEU A 30 14.97 0.62 0.43
CA LEU A 30 16.28 0.53 -0.21
C LEU A 30 16.98 -0.79 0.14
N ALA A 31 16.99 -1.16 1.42
CA ALA A 31 17.54 -2.43 1.89
C ALA A 31 16.79 -3.62 1.26
N PHE A 32 15.46 -3.56 1.17
CA PHE A 32 14.69 -4.59 0.50
C PHE A 32 15.04 -4.72 -0.98
N LEU A 33 15.10 -3.62 -1.73
CA LEU A 33 15.39 -3.66 -3.16
C LEU A 33 16.81 -4.17 -3.45
N ARG A 34 17.78 -3.80 -2.61
CA ARG A 34 19.19 -4.18 -2.75
C ARG A 34 19.47 -5.59 -2.24
N ASP A 35 19.10 -5.85 -0.98
CA ASP A 35 19.54 -7.04 -0.25
C ASP A 35 18.50 -8.16 -0.26
N GLY A 36 17.21 -7.84 -0.49
CA GLY A 36 16.13 -8.83 -0.54
C GLY A 36 15.67 -9.19 -1.96
N ALA A 37 15.41 -8.17 -2.78
CA ALA A 37 14.94 -8.32 -4.15
C ALA A 37 16.09 -8.50 -5.15
N HIS A 38 17.31 -8.13 -4.77
CA HIS A 38 18.49 -8.12 -5.65
C HIS A 38 18.20 -7.47 -7.01
N LEU A 39 17.43 -6.38 -6.98
CA LEU A 39 17.04 -5.65 -8.19
C LEU A 39 18.32 -5.11 -8.85
N HIS A 40 18.50 -5.39 -10.14
CA HIS A 40 19.72 -5.03 -10.89
C HIS A 40 21.02 -5.65 -10.34
N CYS A 41 20.95 -6.85 -9.75
CA CYS A 41 22.12 -7.67 -9.42
C CYS A 41 22.25 -8.87 -10.37
N GLU A 42 23.48 -9.30 -10.63
CA GLU A 42 23.83 -10.54 -11.32
C GLU A 42 24.32 -11.59 -10.32
N TYR A 43 24.00 -12.86 -10.56
CA TYR A 43 24.48 -13.99 -9.75
C TYR A 43 25.86 -14.40 -10.26
N SER A 44 26.89 -14.41 -9.41
CA SER A 44 28.22 -14.86 -9.84
C SER A 44 28.40 -16.36 -9.68
N ASP A 45 28.61 -17.00 -10.84
CA ASP A 45 29.12 -18.36 -10.96
C ASP A 45 30.65 -18.39 -11.19
N VAL A 46 31.33 -17.26 -11.39
CA VAL A 46 32.80 -17.19 -11.64
C VAL A 46 33.42 -15.82 -11.30
N GLY A 47 34.48 -15.82 -10.47
CA GLY A 47 35.46 -14.73 -10.32
C GLY A 47 35.30 -13.77 -9.12
N GLU A 48 36.44 -13.50 -8.46
CA GLU A 48 36.78 -12.55 -7.36
C GLU A 48 36.00 -12.63 -6.04
N SER A 49 34.75 -13.10 -6.04
CA SER A 49 33.97 -13.44 -4.85
C SER A 49 33.63 -14.94 -4.84
N ALA A 50 33.38 -15.48 -3.64
CA ALA A 50 33.06 -16.90 -3.48
C ALA A 50 31.83 -17.28 -4.32
N PRO A 51 31.83 -18.43 -5.02
CA PRO A 51 30.67 -18.92 -5.76
C PRO A 51 29.40 -18.89 -4.90
N GLY A 52 28.33 -18.32 -5.45
CA GLY A 52 27.04 -18.18 -4.75
C GLY A 52 26.74 -16.80 -4.15
N THR A 53 27.53 -15.77 -4.48
CA THR A 53 27.29 -14.37 -4.08
C THR A 53 26.67 -13.53 -5.21
N TYR A 54 25.81 -12.57 -4.86
CA TYR A 54 25.27 -11.57 -5.80
C TYR A 54 26.22 -10.38 -5.97
N PHE A 55 26.43 -9.94 -7.21
CA PHE A 55 27.04 -8.64 -7.50
C PHE A 55 25.99 -7.67 -7.98
N CYS A 56 25.87 -6.56 -7.26
CA CYS A 56 24.87 -5.55 -7.52
C CYS A 56 25.54 -4.35 -8.18
N ALA A 57 24.85 -3.72 -9.15
CA ALA A 57 25.30 -2.45 -9.70
C ALA A 57 25.51 -1.42 -8.57
N ASP A 58 26.50 -0.53 -8.71
CA ASP A 58 26.82 0.51 -7.74
C ASP A 58 25.56 1.31 -7.32
N GLY A 59 25.57 1.85 -6.10
CA GLY A 59 24.40 2.40 -5.37
C GLY A 59 23.47 3.36 -6.12
N ILE A 60 23.89 3.92 -7.26
CA ILE A 60 23.09 4.73 -8.19
C ILE A 60 21.93 3.91 -8.80
N GLY A 61 22.13 2.62 -9.08
CA GLY A 61 21.12 1.74 -9.68
C GLY A 61 19.82 1.62 -8.88
N TYR A 62 19.90 1.83 -7.55
CA TYR A 62 18.76 1.74 -6.64
C TYR A 62 18.04 3.06 -6.40
N ILE A 63 18.68 4.19 -6.72
CA ILE A 63 18.08 5.51 -6.54
C ILE A 63 16.85 5.65 -7.46
N VAL A 64 16.95 5.21 -8.71
CA VAL A 64 15.87 5.33 -9.70
C VAL A 64 14.61 4.56 -9.26
N PRO A 65 14.67 3.26 -8.88
CA PRO A 65 13.54 2.54 -8.32
C PRO A 65 12.91 3.23 -7.10
N VAL A 66 13.73 3.74 -6.18
CA VAL A 66 13.23 4.42 -4.97
C VAL A 66 12.51 5.73 -5.33
N VAL A 67 13.12 6.56 -6.16
CA VAL A 67 12.53 7.84 -6.61
C VAL A 67 11.24 7.61 -7.38
N THR A 68 11.23 6.67 -8.33
CA THR A 68 10.03 6.34 -9.12
C THR A 68 8.90 5.83 -8.23
N THR A 69 9.22 5.02 -7.21
CA THR A 69 8.25 4.55 -6.21
C THR A 69 7.59 5.72 -5.48
N PHE A 70 8.38 6.68 -4.98
CA PHE A 70 7.84 7.84 -4.26
C PHE A 70 7.05 8.80 -5.15
N VAL A 71 7.45 8.95 -6.41
CA VAL A 71 6.67 9.71 -7.41
C VAL A 71 5.30 9.05 -7.60
N ILE A 72 5.25 7.74 -7.80
CA ILE A 72 4.00 7.00 -7.97
C ILE A 72 3.12 7.10 -6.71
N TRP A 73 3.68 6.96 -5.52
CA TRP A 73 2.94 7.15 -4.27
C TRP A 73 2.36 8.57 -4.13
N THR A 74 3.13 9.58 -4.54
CA THR A 74 2.64 10.96 -4.57
C THR A 74 1.47 11.13 -5.53
N LEU A 75 1.54 10.52 -6.72
CA LEU A 75 0.45 10.53 -7.70
C LEU A 75 -0.80 9.78 -7.19
N VAL A 76 -0.63 8.63 -6.53
CA VAL A 76 -1.73 7.89 -5.89
C VAL A 76 -2.39 8.73 -4.80
N CYS A 77 -1.60 9.41 -3.96
CA CYS A 77 -2.12 10.34 -2.95
C CYS A 77 -2.88 11.49 -3.59
N ALA A 78 -2.35 12.11 -4.64
CA ALA A 78 -3.03 13.18 -5.36
C ALA A 78 -4.38 12.69 -5.93
N ALA A 79 -4.40 11.52 -6.56
CA ALA A 79 -5.63 10.89 -7.05
C ALA A 79 -6.63 10.60 -5.91
N ALA A 80 -6.15 10.14 -4.75
CA ALA A 80 -6.97 9.92 -3.57
C ALA A 80 -7.59 11.23 -3.07
N ILE A 81 -6.83 12.33 -3.00
CA ILE A 81 -7.34 13.64 -2.60
C ILE A 81 -8.40 14.14 -3.60
N VAL A 82 -8.19 13.95 -4.90
CA VAL A 82 -9.19 14.27 -5.94
C VAL A 82 -10.45 13.40 -5.78
N ALA A 83 -10.29 12.11 -5.46
CA ALA A 83 -11.41 11.20 -5.22
C ALA A 83 -12.26 11.57 -4.00
N MET A 84 -11.72 12.33 -3.05
CA MET A 84 -12.46 12.88 -1.91
C MET A 84 -13.25 14.16 -2.25
N SER A 85 -13.14 14.67 -3.47
CA SER A 85 -13.80 15.91 -3.88
C SER A 85 -15.33 15.78 -3.85
N ALA A 86 -16.00 16.93 -3.77
CA ALA A 86 -17.45 16.99 -3.76
C ALA A 86 -18.10 16.47 -5.06
N TRP A 87 -17.35 16.43 -6.16
CA TRP A 87 -17.83 16.06 -7.49
C TRP A 87 -17.94 14.55 -7.64
N VAL A 88 -17.17 13.79 -6.85
CA VAL A 88 -17.30 12.34 -6.79
C VAL A 88 -18.52 11.98 -5.95
N PRO A 89 -19.39 11.04 -6.39
CA PRO A 89 -20.56 10.64 -5.64
C PRO A 89 -20.25 10.18 -4.22
N ALA A 90 -21.12 10.59 -3.29
CA ALA A 90 -21.33 10.04 -1.94
C ALA A 90 -20.73 8.64 -1.78
N ALA A 91 -21.36 7.69 -2.47
CA ALA A 91 -21.17 6.25 -2.48
C ALA A 91 -19.80 5.74 -3.02
N LEU A 92 -19.11 6.51 -3.86
CA LEU A 92 -17.86 6.08 -4.49
C LEU A 92 -16.60 6.44 -3.69
N ARG A 93 -16.60 7.53 -2.91
CA ARG A 93 -15.36 8.08 -2.31
C ARG A 93 -14.56 7.03 -1.49
N PRO A 94 -15.10 6.39 -0.43
CA PRO A 94 -14.47 5.28 0.28
C PRO A 94 -14.01 4.14 -0.62
N ARG A 95 -14.82 3.75 -1.61
CA ARG A 95 -14.50 2.62 -2.49
C ARG A 95 -13.24 2.90 -3.29
N LEU A 96 -13.13 4.11 -3.85
CA LEU A 96 -11.95 4.55 -4.60
C LEU A 96 -10.70 4.56 -3.71
N LEU A 97 -10.80 5.06 -2.47
CA LEU A 97 -9.67 5.04 -1.54
C LEU A 97 -9.26 3.62 -1.15
N GLY A 98 -10.22 2.72 -0.93
CA GLY A 98 -9.95 1.31 -0.69
C GLY A 98 -9.21 0.66 -1.85
N VAL A 99 -9.62 0.94 -3.10
CA VAL A 99 -8.93 0.47 -4.31
C VAL A 99 -7.54 1.08 -4.44
N PHE A 100 -7.37 2.38 -4.18
CA PHE A 100 -6.07 3.03 -4.21
C PHE A 100 -5.10 2.49 -3.16
N ALA A 101 -5.59 1.94 -2.03
CA ALA A 101 -4.75 1.27 -1.06
C ALA A 101 -4.02 0.03 -1.62
N LEU A 102 -4.50 -0.55 -2.73
CA LEU A 102 -3.83 -1.65 -3.43
C LEU A 102 -2.67 -1.19 -4.29
N ALA A 103 -2.69 0.04 -4.79
CA ALA A 103 -1.68 0.58 -5.70
C ALA A 103 -0.23 0.51 -5.15
N PRO A 104 0.06 0.97 -3.91
CA PRO A 104 1.42 0.89 -3.37
C PRO A 104 1.94 -0.56 -3.26
N LEU A 105 1.05 -1.50 -2.93
CA LEU A 105 1.36 -2.91 -2.76
C LEU A 105 1.60 -3.57 -4.13
N ALA A 106 0.68 -3.35 -5.08
CA ALA A 106 0.78 -3.88 -6.43
C ALA A 106 2.05 -3.40 -7.15
N TYR A 107 2.42 -2.11 -6.99
CA TYR A 107 3.62 -1.58 -7.62
C TYR A 107 4.90 -2.22 -7.09
N LEU A 108 5.03 -2.37 -5.76
CA LEU A 108 6.20 -3.08 -5.19
C LEU A 108 6.20 -4.57 -5.54
N SER A 109 5.04 -5.23 -5.54
CA SER A 109 4.95 -6.63 -5.98
C SER A 109 5.35 -6.79 -7.45
N TRP A 110 5.02 -5.83 -8.32
CA TRP A 110 5.45 -5.82 -9.71
C TRP A 110 6.97 -5.67 -9.85
N ILE A 111 7.58 -4.72 -9.14
CA ILE A 111 9.05 -4.56 -9.12
C ILE A 111 9.72 -5.84 -8.63
N ALA A 112 9.22 -6.41 -7.53
CA ALA A 112 9.76 -7.62 -6.94
C ALA A 112 9.65 -8.82 -7.90
N ALA A 113 8.50 -9.00 -8.56
CA ALA A 113 8.30 -10.04 -9.56
C ALA A 113 9.25 -9.88 -10.77
N GLY A 114 9.42 -8.65 -11.28
CA GLY A 114 10.35 -8.37 -12.37
C GLY A 114 11.82 -8.65 -12.01
N ALA A 115 12.20 -8.42 -10.74
CA ALA A 115 13.52 -8.79 -10.22
C ALA A 115 13.70 -10.32 -10.23
N ALA A 116 12.70 -11.07 -9.75
CA ALA A 116 12.73 -12.53 -9.72
C ALA A 116 12.81 -13.16 -11.13
N ASP A 117 12.06 -12.63 -12.10
CA ASP A 117 12.10 -13.10 -13.49
C ASP A 117 13.43 -12.77 -14.20
N SER A 118 14.08 -11.68 -13.79
CA SER A 118 15.41 -11.31 -14.32
C SER A 118 16.48 -12.23 -13.74
N ALA A 119 16.43 -12.49 -12.43
CA ALA A 119 17.31 -13.45 -11.77
C ALA A 119 17.16 -14.86 -12.38
N GLY A 120 15.94 -15.38 -12.52
CA GLY A 120 15.69 -16.72 -13.04
C GLY A 120 16.09 -16.95 -14.51
N ARG A 121 16.40 -15.88 -15.26
CA ARG A 121 16.99 -15.96 -16.61
C ARG A 121 18.51 -16.05 -16.59
N THR A 122 19.14 -15.62 -15.52
CA THR A 122 20.60 -15.54 -15.36
C THR A 122 21.16 -16.52 -14.34
N SER A 123 20.32 -17.17 -13.52
CA SER A 123 20.76 -17.95 -12.36
C SER A 123 20.29 -19.41 -12.39
N THR A 124 21.06 -20.25 -11.71
CA THR A 124 20.71 -21.65 -11.42
C THR A 124 19.45 -21.72 -10.55
N ALA A 125 18.69 -22.82 -10.65
CA ALA A 125 17.40 -23.03 -9.97
C ALA A 125 17.41 -22.74 -8.45
N GLN A 126 18.57 -22.87 -7.80
CA GLN A 126 18.77 -22.68 -6.35
C GLN A 126 18.51 -21.23 -5.87
N SER A 127 18.82 -20.23 -6.69
CA SER A 127 18.57 -18.81 -6.36
C SER A 127 17.08 -18.44 -6.34
N ARG A 128 16.26 -19.12 -7.15
CA ARG A 128 14.82 -18.91 -7.25
C ARG A 128 14.08 -19.42 -6.02
N ASP A 129 14.53 -20.53 -5.44
CA ASP A 129 13.93 -21.11 -4.24
C ASP A 129 14.18 -20.28 -2.98
N LEU A 130 15.35 -19.62 -2.90
CA LEU A 130 15.70 -18.70 -1.81
C LEU A 130 14.83 -17.44 -1.81
N TRP A 131 14.35 -17.01 -2.98
CA TRP A 131 13.54 -15.80 -3.14
C TRP A 131 12.02 -16.06 -3.02
N THR A 132 11.56 -17.17 -3.61
CA THR A 132 10.12 -17.51 -3.65
C THR A 132 9.58 -17.89 -2.27
N ALA A 133 10.34 -18.59 -1.44
CA ALA A 133 9.91 -19.00 -0.10
C ALA A 133 9.51 -17.83 0.83
N PRO A 134 10.33 -16.76 1.02
CA PRO A 134 9.96 -15.62 1.87
C PRO A 134 8.88 -14.72 1.25
N MET A 135 8.83 -14.61 -0.09
CA MET A 135 7.85 -13.76 -0.77
C MET A 135 6.46 -14.38 -0.89
N LEU A 136 6.36 -15.71 -0.86
CA LEU A 136 5.08 -16.42 -0.97
C LEU A 136 4.13 -16.04 0.17
N GLY A 137 4.63 -16.02 1.40
CA GLY A 137 3.83 -15.70 2.59
C GLY A 137 3.21 -14.31 2.52
N VAL A 138 4.01 -13.28 2.24
CA VAL A 138 3.49 -11.91 2.10
C VAL A 138 2.57 -11.79 0.89
N THR A 139 2.85 -12.47 -0.23
CA THR A 139 1.99 -12.45 -1.43
C THR A 139 0.59 -12.99 -1.14
N ILE A 140 0.49 -14.10 -0.40
CA ILE A 140 -0.80 -14.67 0.01
C ILE A 140 -1.58 -13.68 0.88
N VAL A 141 -0.91 -13.03 1.85
CA VAL A 141 -1.55 -12.03 2.72
C VAL A 141 -2.04 -10.82 1.93
N LEU A 142 -1.24 -10.32 0.98
CA LEU A 142 -1.62 -9.19 0.13
C LEU A 142 -2.76 -9.56 -0.84
N ALA A 143 -2.79 -10.79 -1.35
CA ALA A 143 -3.90 -11.29 -2.16
C ALA A 143 -5.19 -11.37 -1.33
N ALA A 144 -5.11 -11.87 -0.09
CA ALA A 144 -6.26 -11.87 0.83
C ALA A 144 -6.74 -10.43 1.12
N PHE A 145 -5.82 -9.48 1.30
CA PHE A 145 -6.17 -8.07 1.47
C PHE A 145 -6.87 -7.49 0.22
N ALA A 146 -6.40 -7.83 -0.98
CA ALA A 146 -7.06 -7.43 -2.22
C ALA A 146 -8.48 -8.00 -2.31
N VAL A 147 -8.69 -9.27 -1.93
CA VAL A 147 -10.03 -9.87 -1.84
C VAL A 147 -10.92 -9.12 -0.87
N VAL A 148 -10.40 -8.69 0.29
CA VAL A 148 -11.17 -7.85 1.25
C VAL A 148 -11.58 -6.51 0.63
N VAL A 149 -10.67 -5.83 -0.07
CA VAL A 149 -10.97 -4.57 -0.78
C VAL A 149 -12.04 -4.77 -1.85
N LEU A 150 -11.94 -5.85 -2.64
CA LEU A 150 -12.94 -6.18 -3.66
C LEU A 150 -14.30 -6.53 -3.04
N ALA A 151 -14.31 -7.27 -1.93
CA ALA A 151 -15.52 -7.58 -1.19
C ALA A 151 -16.21 -6.29 -0.67
N LEU A 152 -15.45 -5.29 -0.22
CA LEU A 152 -15.98 -3.99 0.19
C LEU A 152 -16.69 -3.22 -0.95
N LEU A 153 -16.45 -3.57 -2.22
CA LEU A 153 -17.16 -2.97 -3.36
C LEU A 153 -18.60 -3.48 -3.47
N VAL A 154 -18.83 -4.74 -3.13
CA VAL A 154 -20.12 -5.43 -3.34
C VAL A 154 -20.94 -5.59 -2.05
N VAL A 155 -20.29 -5.76 -0.90
CA VAL A 155 -20.95 -6.00 0.39
C VAL A 155 -21.71 -4.76 0.87
N ARG A 156 -22.99 -4.97 1.20
CA ARG A 156 -23.89 -3.96 1.74
C ARG A 156 -24.10 -4.15 3.26
N GLY A 157 -24.38 -3.05 3.96
CA GLY A 157 -24.64 -3.05 5.41
C GLY A 157 -23.43 -2.67 6.26
N ALA A 158 -23.67 -1.92 7.34
CA ALA A 158 -22.61 -1.33 8.16
C ALA A 158 -21.78 -2.38 8.93
N ARG A 159 -22.43 -3.40 9.51
CA ARG A 159 -21.77 -4.47 10.29
C ARG A 159 -20.80 -5.32 9.46
N PRO A 160 -21.21 -5.96 8.34
CA PRO A 160 -20.27 -6.78 7.56
C PRO A 160 -19.14 -5.94 6.95
N ARG A 161 -19.39 -4.68 6.56
CA ARG A 161 -18.35 -3.76 6.09
C ARG A 161 -17.33 -3.46 7.19
N LEU A 162 -17.77 -3.22 8.43
CA LEU A 162 -16.87 -3.01 9.56
C LEU A 162 -15.97 -4.24 9.81
N VAL A 163 -16.53 -5.45 9.74
CA VAL A 163 -15.74 -6.70 9.86
C VAL A 163 -14.68 -6.77 8.77
N LEU A 164 -15.02 -6.45 7.52
CA LEU A 164 -14.06 -6.41 6.42
C LEU A 164 -12.96 -5.36 6.64
N TYR A 165 -13.28 -4.18 7.18
CA TYR A 165 -12.24 -3.19 7.53
C TYR A 165 -11.31 -3.68 8.63
N ILE A 166 -11.83 -4.36 9.65
CA ILE A 166 -11.00 -4.95 10.72
C ILE A 166 -10.10 -6.04 10.13
N ALA A 167 -10.66 -6.93 9.31
CA ALA A 167 -9.90 -7.98 8.64
C ALA A 167 -8.81 -7.41 7.73
N GLY A 168 -9.13 -6.39 6.92
CA GLY A 168 -8.16 -5.72 6.06
C GLY A 168 -7.04 -5.05 6.85
N GLY A 169 -7.35 -4.38 7.96
CA GLY A 169 -6.36 -3.81 8.86
C GLY A 169 -5.45 -4.87 9.48
N ALA A 170 -6.01 -5.99 9.94
CA ALA A 170 -5.24 -7.11 10.47
C ALA A 170 -4.32 -7.74 9.42
N LEU A 171 -4.77 -7.88 8.17
CA LEU A 171 -3.96 -8.38 7.06
C LEU A 171 -2.79 -7.45 6.73
N LEU A 172 -3.00 -6.13 6.74
CA LEU A 172 -1.91 -5.16 6.54
C LEU A 172 -0.86 -5.23 7.65
N LEU A 173 -1.29 -5.42 8.90
CA LEU A 173 -0.37 -5.64 10.03
C LEU A 173 0.37 -6.97 9.92
N ALA A 174 -0.31 -8.05 9.52
CA ALA A 174 0.31 -9.35 9.29
C ALA A 174 1.34 -9.28 8.16
N ALA A 175 1.04 -8.57 7.07
CA ALA A 175 1.98 -8.35 5.96
C ALA A 175 3.22 -7.60 6.42
N LEU A 176 3.08 -6.63 7.34
CA LEU A 176 4.21 -5.89 7.88
C LEU A 176 5.17 -6.78 8.69
N VAL A 177 4.63 -7.70 9.48
CA VAL A 177 5.42 -8.68 10.23
C VAL A 177 6.08 -9.68 9.29
N ALA A 178 5.35 -10.13 8.27
CA ALA A 178 5.84 -11.11 7.31
C ALA A 178 6.95 -10.56 6.41
N GLN A 179 6.88 -9.28 6.02
CA GLN A 179 7.92 -8.66 5.21
C GLN A 179 8.15 -7.18 5.57
N PRO A 180 9.03 -6.89 6.54
CA PRO A 180 9.36 -5.53 6.98
C PRO A 180 9.92 -4.64 5.85
N GLY A 181 10.55 -5.24 4.84
CA GLY A 181 11.05 -4.53 3.65
C GLY A 181 9.98 -3.79 2.85
N MET A 182 8.70 -4.17 3.02
CA MET A 182 7.55 -3.51 2.39
C MET A 182 6.94 -2.39 3.23
N LEU A 183 7.57 -1.99 4.34
CA LEU A 183 7.06 -0.99 5.28
C LEU A 183 6.58 0.29 4.58
N ALA A 184 7.33 0.78 3.59
CA ALA A 184 6.97 1.99 2.84
C ALA A 184 5.60 1.86 2.13
N ALA A 185 5.37 0.76 1.42
CA ALA A 185 4.08 0.52 0.77
C ALA A 185 2.96 0.28 1.78
N LEU A 186 3.24 -0.46 2.86
CA LEU A 186 2.25 -0.81 3.87
C LEU A 186 1.77 0.42 4.66
N LEU A 187 2.67 1.35 5.01
CA LEU A 187 2.29 2.61 5.65
C LEU A 187 1.30 3.40 4.79
N LEU A 188 1.59 3.54 3.49
CA LEU A 188 0.69 4.25 2.59
C LEU A 188 -0.63 3.51 2.36
N ALA A 189 -0.58 2.19 2.18
CA ALA A 189 -1.76 1.34 2.04
C ALA A 189 -2.67 1.46 3.27
N MET A 190 -2.10 1.39 4.47
CA MET A 190 -2.83 1.60 5.74
C MET A 190 -3.45 2.98 5.82
N GLY A 191 -2.74 4.03 5.40
CA GLY A 191 -3.27 5.39 5.36
C GLY A 191 -4.48 5.53 4.43
N LEU A 192 -4.38 5.03 3.20
CA LEU A 192 -5.46 5.04 2.21
C LEU A 192 -6.65 4.19 2.66
N PHE A 193 -6.40 3.00 3.20
CA PHE A 193 -7.42 2.11 3.70
C PHE A 193 -8.11 2.67 4.96
N GLY A 194 -7.36 3.24 5.90
CA GLY A 194 -7.91 3.93 7.07
C GLY A 194 -8.73 5.15 6.69
N ALA A 195 -8.26 5.95 5.74
CA ALA A 195 -9.00 7.08 5.20
C ALA A 195 -10.31 6.65 4.53
N SER A 196 -10.34 5.47 3.88
CA SER A 196 -11.57 4.90 3.32
C SER A 196 -12.59 4.54 4.40
N LEU A 197 -12.16 3.95 5.52
CA LEU A 197 -13.02 3.63 6.68
C LEU A 197 -13.62 4.91 7.29
N ILE A 198 -12.83 5.98 7.42
CA ILE A 198 -13.32 7.25 7.97
C ILE A 198 -14.41 7.86 7.09
N LEU A 199 -14.17 7.91 5.77
CA LEU A 199 -15.20 8.38 4.84
C LEU A 199 -16.45 7.51 4.90
N GLU A 200 -16.31 6.19 5.04
CA GLU A 200 -17.43 5.28 5.15
C GLU A 200 -18.25 5.56 6.42
N ARG A 201 -17.60 5.68 7.58
CA ARG A 201 -18.27 5.99 8.86
C ARG A 201 -18.96 7.34 8.83
N SER A 202 -18.33 8.35 8.24
CA SER A 202 -18.89 9.71 8.15
C SER A 202 -20.21 9.80 7.35
N ARG A 203 -20.57 8.75 6.60
CA ARG A 203 -21.89 8.66 5.95
C ARG A 203 -23.00 8.17 6.87
N TYR A 204 -22.64 7.39 7.90
CA TYR A 204 -23.59 6.77 8.82
C TYR A 204 -23.79 7.58 10.10
N GLU A 205 -22.91 8.53 10.40
CA GLU A 205 -23.10 9.46 11.52
C GLU A 205 -24.27 10.41 11.23
N PRO A 206 -25.27 10.50 12.13
CA PRO A 206 -26.32 11.49 12.01
C PRO A 206 -25.70 12.89 12.02
N ARG A 207 -26.12 13.75 11.08
CA ARG A 207 -25.81 15.18 11.17
C ARG A 207 -26.30 15.66 12.55
N PRO A 208 -25.50 16.43 13.33
CA PRO A 208 -26.02 17.08 14.51
C PRO A 208 -27.21 17.93 14.05
N THR A 209 -28.42 17.55 14.43
CA THR A 209 -29.57 18.43 14.24
C THR A 209 -29.26 19.65 15.09
N GLY A 210 -28.98 20.77 14.44
CA GLY A 210 -28.79 22.05 15.11
C GLY A 210 -29.95 22.34 16.07
N PRO A 211 -29.73 23.20 17.07
CA PRO A 211 -30.70 23.40 18.16
C PRO A 211 -32.09 23.63 17.57
N SER A 212 -33.04 22.77 17.95
CA SER A 212 -34.43 22.98 17.61
C SER A 212 -34.78 24.37 18.13
N ARG A 213 -35.08 25.30 17.22
CA ARG A 213 -35.81 26.50 17.59
C ARG A 213 -37.15 25.99 18.12
N ARG A 214 -37.23 25.73 19.43
CA ARG A 214 -38.50 25.65 20.12
C ARG A 214 -39.21 26.95 19.78
N ALA A 215 -40.32 26.83 19.07
CA ALA A 215 -41.27 27.92 18.95
C ALA A 215 -41.58 28.39 20.37
N VAL A 216 -41.22 29.65 20.65
CA VAL A 216 -41.66 30.32 21.87
C VAL A 216 -43.16 30.61 21.64
N PRO A 217 -44.04 30.20 22.57
CA PRO A 217 -45.47 30.47 22.47
C PRO A 217 -45.79 31.96 22.53
#